data_AF-A0A168AJ59-F1
#
_entry.id   AF-A0A168AJ59-F1
#
_cell.length_a   1.000
_cell.length_b   1.000
_cell.length_c   1.000
_cell.angle_alpha   90.00
_cell.angle_beta   90.00
_cell.angle_gamma   90.00
#
_symmetry.space_group_name_H-M   'P 1'
#
loop_
_entity.id
_entity.type
_entity.pdbx_description
1 polymer ?
#
loop_
_entity_poly.entity_id
_entity_poly.type
_entity_poly.pdbx_seq_one_letter_code
_entity_poly.pdbx_strand_id
1 'polypeptide(L)'
;MTYSNKWLFFLGIAICSASSAAAGNDSPSRPRGVGPEFAKYYKDPSTFTCISHPDIKIPFSAVNDDYCDCPDGSDEPGTSACSYLSHLSPVVKDGNLDLNGERKLALPGFYCANKGHRPSYISHLRVNDGVCDYDLCCDGSDEWAHPGGLKCENKCASIGAEWRKEEAKRQKSMSIALQKRKELAAQASLLRLEVESKIAALENDIKDAQARVEVLQVKLEAVRAEERLKSKNEKKVKSKAAELAGEAKQRIESLRQALIDAQRQRDESRAQAAEAELILSNLKQEYNPNFNDEGVKRAVRSYEDYAAKYTTETSMDFDRENEISEIAKADDAEHGIDFEKWENEEEATPRTGLVACIPDSIYNFASEKWSPIKSKLINTGLLADDTNDLGESKAVEKVLDAVHDAEATKSKKGGSNSNMGNFEGFTTVTVDEVTESGKVEAVERVGLQYRNGAHCWNGPNRSTLVVLKCGEKDEILKVNEDEKCVYSMQVTTPAVCEYPPVKEEQKEEGEQVKDEL
;
A
#
# COMPACT_ATOMS: atom_id res chain seq x y z
N MET A 1 39.03 -54.28 -28.85
CA MET A 1 38.74 -54.98 -27.58
C MET A 1 37.33 -54.61 -27.17
N THR A 2 36.40 -55.54 -27.37
CA THR A 2 34.96 -55.42 -27.15
C THR A 2 34.56 -56.30 -25.97
N TYR A 3 33.87 -55.76 -24.97
CA TYR A 3 33.05 -56.45 -23.96
C TYR A 3 32.13 -55.34 -23.40
N SER A 4 30.88 -55.13 -23.81
CA SER A 4 29.68 -56.00 -23.78
C SER A 4 29.44 -56.61 -22.41
N ASN A 5 28.61 -55.95 -21.59
CA ASN A 5 27.84 -56.59 -20.53
C ASN A 5 26.40 -56.09 -20.61
N LYS A 6 25.54 -56.97 -21.11
CA LYS A 6 24.08 -56.89 -21.08
C LYS A 6 23.61 -57.25 -19.67
N TRP A 7 22.75 -56.44 -19.08
CA TRP A 7 21.85 -56.87 -18.01
C TRP A 7 20.41 -56.61 -18.45
N LEU A 8 19.71 -57.71 -18.73
CA LEU A 8 18.29 -57.79 -19.01
C LEU A 8 17.52 -57.43 -17.73
N PHE A 9 16.76 -56.34 -17.76
CA PHE A 9 15.66 -56.14 -16.80
C PHE A 9 14.40 -56.78 -17.39
N PHE A 10 13.95 -57.85 -16.72
CA PHE A 10 12.70 -58.53 -17.01
C PHE A 10 11.51 -57.61 -16.67
N LEU A 11 10.67 -57.32 -17.67
CA LEU A 11 9.33 -56.77 -17.49
C LEU A 11 8.43 -57.89 -16.94
N GLY A 12 8.25 -57.93 -15.62
CA GLY A 12 7.25 -58.76 -14.97
C GLY A 12 5.88 -58.08 -15.05
N ILE A 13 5.05 -58.52 -16.00
CA ILE A 13 3.63 -58.16 -16.07
C ILE A 13 2.92 -58.96 -14.97
N ALA A 14 2.66 -58.31 -13.83
CA ALA A 14 1.77 -58.84 -12.80
C ALA A 14 0.32 -58.57 -13.21
N ILE A 15 -0.31 -59.58 -13.80
CA ILE A 15 -1.76 -59.65 -13.99
C ILE A 15 -2.38 -59.87 -12.61
N CYS A 16 -2.77 -58.80 -11.92
CA CYS A 16 -3.67 -58.89 -10.78
C CYS A 16 -5.08 -59.12 -11.31
N SER A 17 -5.48 -60.39 -11.37
CA SER A 17 -6.87 -60.81 -11.45
C SER A 17 -7.63 -60.20 -10.28
N ALA A 18 -8.51 -59.23 -10.56
CA ALA A 18 -9.45 -58.71 -9.58
C ALA A 18 -10.50 -59.79 -9.28
N SER A 19 -10.17 -60.69 -8.36
CA SER A 19 -11.16 -61.46 -7.64
C SER A 19 -11.88 -60.51 -6.71
N SER A 20 -13.14 -60.21 -7.02
CA SER A 20 -14.08 -59.55 -6.13
C SER A 20 -14.26 -60.42 -4.87
N ALA A 21 -13.39 -60.23 -3.88
CA ALA A 21 -13.69 -60.62 -2.52
C ALA A 21 -14.75 -59.65 -2.04
N ALA A 22 -16.00 -60.13 -2.03
CA ALA A 22 -17.07 -59.49 -1.27
C ALA A 22 -16.61 -59.43 0.19
N ALA A 23 -16.21 -58.24 0.63
CA ALA A 23 -15.95 -57.95 2.03
C ALA A 23 -17.30 -57.94 2.76
N GLY A 24 -17.79 -59.12 3.14
CA GLY A 24 -18.74 -59.27 4.23
C GLY A 24 -17.99 -59.02 5.54
N ASN A 25 -17.83 -57.75 5.91
CA ASN A 25 -17.42 -57.38 7.26
C ASN A 25 -18.68 -57.28 8.12
N ASP A 26 -19.05 -58.36 8.79
CA ASP A 26 -19.91 -58.31 9.98
C ASP A 26 -19.10 -57.69 11.13
N SER A 27 -18.99 -56.36 11.08
CA SER A 27 -18.79 -55.58 12.31
C SER A 27 -20.10 -55.63 13.10
N PRO A 28 -20.08 -55.77 14.44
CA PRO A 28 -21.32 -55.71 15.24
C PRO A 28 -22.11 -54.47 14.83
N SER A 29 -23.39 -54.64 14.52
CA SER A 29 -24.20 -53.60 13.88
C SER A 29 -24.23 -52.37 14.77
N ARG A 30 -23.49 -51.33 14.38
CA ARG A 30 -23.44 -50.07 15.10
C ARG A 30 -24.86 -49.54 15.33
N PRO A 31 -25.23 -49.16 16.57
CA PRO A 31 -26.54 -48.58 16.84
C PRO A 31 -26.81 -47.35 15.97
N ARG A 32 -28.09 -47.09 15.70
CA ARG A 32 -28.53 -45.93 14.92
C ARG A 32 -28.07 -44.63 15.59
N GLY A 33 -27.73 -43.62 14.79
CA GLY A 33 -27.33 -42.31 15.28
C GLY A 33 -25.93 -42.22 15.89
N VAL A 34 -25.18 -43.33 15.95
CA VAL A 34 -23.80 -43.33 16.45
C VAL A 34 -22.80 -42.99 15.34
N GLY A 35 -21.99 -41.96 15.59
CA GLY A 35 -20.87 -41.59 14.73
C GLY A 35 -19.71 -42.59 14.75
N PRO A 36 -18.88 -42.67 13.68
CA PRO A 36 -17.70 -43.53 13.63
C PRO A 36 -16.75 -43.36 14.83
N GLU A 37 -16.58 -42.13 15.32
CA GLU A 37 -15.71 -41.77 16.43
C GLU A 37 -16.20 -42.28 17.80
N PHE A 38 -17.53 -42.44 17.95
CA PHE A 38 -18.15 -42.95 19.17
C PHE A 38 -18.46 -44.45 19.11
N ALA A 39 -18.30 -45.09 17.95
CA ALA A 39 -18.58 -46.51 17.74
C ALA A 39 -17.83 -47.44 18.71
N LYS A 40 -16.69 -47.00 19.25
CA LYS A 40 -15.92 -47.76 20.26
C LYS A 40 -16.67 -48.03 21.56
N TYR A 41 -17.61 -47.17 21.94
CA TYR A 41 -18.39 -47.29 23.18
C TYR A 41 -19.59 -48.24 23.08
N TYR A 42 -19.98 -48.64 21.86
CA TYR A 42 -21.19 -49.46 21.59
C TYR A 42 -20.85 -50.86 21.06
N LYS A 43 -19.68 -51.41 21.43
CA LYS A 43 -19.21 -52.71 20.94
C LYS A 43 -19.77 -53.89 21.75
N ASP A 44 -20.01 -53.69 23.04
CA ASP A 44 -20.41 -54.76 23.95
C ASP A 44 -21.90 -55.08 23.79
N PRO A 45 -22.28 -56.34 23.46
CA PRO A 45 -23.66 -56.70 23.16
C PRO A 45 -24.54 -56.94 24.41
N SER A 46 -23.97 -56.87 25.61
CA SER A 46 -24.66 -57.26 26.86
C SER A 46 -24.88 -56.09 27.82
N THR A 47 -23.90 -55.21 27.97
CA THR A 47 -23.95 -54.06 28.88
C THR A 47 -23.41 -52.82 28.20
N PHE A 48 -24.03 -51.68 28.43
CA PHE A 48 -23.55 -50.37 28.03
C PHE A 48 -23.17 -49.55 29.27
N THR A 49 -22.11 -48.76 29.15
CA THR A 49 -21.62 -47.87 30.20
C THR A 49 -21.74 -46.44 29.69
N CYS A 50 -22.40 -45.56 30.44
CA CYS A 50 -22.59 -44.17 30.02
C CYS A 50 -21.22 -43.48 29.80
N ILE A 51 -21.07 -42.71 28.73
CA ILE A 51 -19.75 -42.26 28.23
C ILE A 51 -19.07 -41.30 29.21
N SER A 52 -19.79 -40.31 29.72
CA SER A 52 -19.30 -39.30 30.66
C SER A 52 -19.48 -39.72 32.12
N HIS A 53 -20.30 -40.74 32.37
CA HIS A 53 -20.59 -41.29 33.70
C HIS A 53 -20.36 -42.80 33.76
N PRO A 54 -19.09 -43.24 33.82
CA PRO A 54 -18.75 -44.66 33.76
C PRO A 54 -19.23 -45.48 34.96
N ASP A 55 -19.68 -44.82 36.03
CA ASP A 55 -20.25 -45.46 37.22
C ASP A 55 -21.64 -46.06 36.96
N ILE A 56 -22.33 -45.61 35.91
CA ILE A 56 -23.67 -46.06 35.54
C ILE A 56 -23.56 -47.09 34.42
N LYS A 57 -24.05 -48.30 34.69
CA LYS A 57 -24.09 -49.41 33.73
C LYS A 57 -25.52 -49.86 33.52
N ILE A 58 -25.93 -49.91 32.26
CA ILE A 58 -27.27 -50.30 31.83
C ILE A 58 -27.19 -51.53 30.92
N PRO A 59 -28.25 -52.35 30.81
CA PRO A 59 -28.28 -53.43 29.82
C PRO A 59 -28.25 -52.84 28.41
N PHE A 60 -27.64 -53.53 27.43
CA PHE A 60 -27.59 -53.03 26.05
C PHE A 60 -28.99 -52.91 25.41
N SER A 61 -30.01 -53.56 25.96
CA SER A 61 -31.41 -53.41 25.55
C SER A 61 -31.99 -52.02 25.81
N ALA A 62 -31.37 -51.27 26.72
CA ALA A 62 -31.75 -49.89 27.08
C ALA A 62 -31.04 -48.85 26.19
N VAL A 63 -30.39 -49.28 25.10
CA VAL A 63 -29.78 -48.37 24.12
C VAL A 63 -30.76 -48.19 22.97
N ASN A 64 -31.15 -46.95 22.69
CA ASN A 64 -32.19 -46.57 21.73
C ASN A 64 -33.56 -47.19 22.05
N ASP A 65 -33.94 -47.23 23.32
CA ASP A 65 -35.22 -47.77 23.78
C ASP A 65 -36.30 -46.69 23.96
N ASP A 66 -36.01 -45.45 23.55
CA ASP A 66 -36.88 -44.27 23.66
C ASP A 66 -37.11 -43.82 25.11
N TYR A 67 -36.22 -44.23 26.02
CA TYR A 67 -36.15 -43.76 27.40
C TYR A 67 -34.73 -43.26 27.71
N CYS A 68 -34.63 -42.16 28.48
CA CYS A 68 -33.34 -41.55 28.78
C CYS A 68 -32.83 -42.02 30.16
N ASP A 69 -32.05 -43.09 30.16
CA ASP A 69 -31.43 -43.72 31.33
C ASP A 69 -30.09 -43.08 31.72
N CYS A 70 -29.28 -42.66 30.76
CA CYS A 70 -28.00 -42.03 31.05
C CYS A 70 -28.15 -40.50 31.28
N PRO A 71 -27.53 -39.93 32.33
CA PRO A 71 -27.59 -38.50 32.60
C PRO A 71 -26.87 -37.63 31.55
N ASP A 72 -25.99 -38.23 30.74
CA ASP A 72 -25.29 -37.58 29.63
C ASP A 72 -25.94 -37.85 28.25
N GLY A 73 -27.05 -38.59 28.24
CA GLY A 73 -27.81 -38.99 27.05
C GLY A 73 -27.06 -39.87 26.05
N SER A 74 -25.99 -40.56 26.50
CA SER A 74 -25.19 -41.42 25.63
C SER A 74 -25.86 -42.75 25.27
N ASP A 75 -26.90 -43.15 25.98
CA ASP A 75 -27.75 -44.31 25.73
C ASP A 75 -28.70 -44.15 24.54
N GLU A 76 -29.10 -42.92 24.22
CA GLU A 76 -30.09 -42.61 23.18
C GLU A 76 -29.49 -41.83 21.97
N PRO A 77 -28.47 -42.37 21.26
CA PRO A 77 -27.91 -41.71 20.06
C PRO A 77 -28.89 -41.64 18.88
N GLY A 78 -29.88 -42.52 18.85
CA GLY A 78 -30.76 -42.82 17.73
C GLY A 78 -32.22 -42.36 17.90
N THR A 79 -32.57 -41.78 19.05
CA THR A 79 -33.92 -41.32 19.40
C THR A 79 -33.88 -39.86 19.87
N SER A 80 -35.05 -39.29 20.17
CA SER A 80 -35.18 -37.94 20.72
C SER A 80 -35.38 -37.94 22.25
N ALA A 81 -35.32 -39.10 22.91
CA ALA A 81 -35.65 -39.27 24.33
C ALA A 81 -34.77 -38.42 25.27
N CYS A 82 -33.48 -38.27 24.96
CA CYS A 82 -32.54 -37.45 25.74
C CYS A 82 -32.41 -35.99 25.27
N SER A 83 -33.25 -35.52 24.35
CA SER A 83 -33.17 -34.16 23.78
C SER A 83 -33.39 -33.02 24.80
N TYR A 84 -34.01 -33.33 25.94
CA TYR A 84 -34.20 -32.38 27.04
C TYR A 84 -32.92 -32.07 27.84
N LEU A 85 -31.85 -32.85 27.65
CA LEU A 85 -30.53 -32.63 28.26
C LEU A 85 -29.76 -31.49 27.55
N SER A 86 -30.36 -30.31 27.51
CA SER A 86 -29.80 -29.10 26.92
C SER A 86 -29.84 -27.96 27.93
N HIS A 87 -28.85 -27.07 27.87
CA HIS A 87 -28.82 -25.84 28.66
C HIS A 87 -30.01 -24.91 28.40
N LEU A 88 -30.68 -25.08 27.25
CA LEU A 88 -31.85 -24.29 26.87
C LEU A 88 -33.18 -24.89 27.36
N SER A 89 -33.16 -26.12 27.89
CA SER A 89 -34.36 -26.81 28.36
C SER A 89 -34.69 -26.40 29.81
N PRO A 90 -35.98 -26.39 30.21
CA PRO A 90 -36.37 -26.11 31.58
C PRO A 90 -35.66 -27.01 32.60
N VAL A 91 -35.14 -26.41 33.67
CA VAL A 91 -34.46 -27.15 34.74
C VAL A 91 -35.50 -27.91 35.56
N VAL A 92 -35.66 -29.20 35.26
CA VAL A 92 -36.36 -30.14 36.13
C VAL A 92 -35.45 -30.44 37.32
N LYS A 93 -35.91 -30.21 38.56
CA LYS A 93 -35.16 -30.45 39.81
C LYS A 93 -35.11 -31.94 40.18
N ASP A 94 -34.77 -32.79 39.23
CA ASP A 94 -34.51 -34.20 39.51
C ASP A 94 -32.98 -34.38 39.57
N GLY A 95 -32.51 -35.10 40.58
CA GLY A 95 -31.12 -35.12 41.10
C GLY A 95 -29.97 -35.52 40.16
N ASN A 96 -30.15 -35.45 38.84
CA ASN A 96 -29.11 -35.53 37.82
C ASN A 96 -28.58 -34.12 37.47
N LEU A 97 -27.93 -33.48 38.45
CA LEU A 97 -27.01 -32.37 38.15
C LEU A 97 -25.58 -32.88 38.32
N ASP A 98 -24.77 -32.68 37.29
CA ASP A 98 -23.32 -32.66 37.44
C ASP A 98 -22.91 -31.72 38.57
N LEU A 99 -21.77 -32.01 39.20
CA LEU A 99 -21.21 -31.22 40.33
C LEU A 99 -21.03 -29.71 40.02
N ASN A 100 -21.17 -29.30 38.76
CA ASN A 100 -21.10 -27.92 38.26
C ASN A 100 -22.43 -27.37 37.68
N GLY A 101 -23.51 -28.15 37.67
CA GLY A 101 -24.83 -27.72 37.23
C GLY A 101 -25.04 -27.56 35.71
N GLU A 102 -24.10 -28.06 34.89
CA GLU A 102 -24.14 -27.98 33.43
C GLU A 102 -24.55 -29.33 32.82
N ARG A 103 -25.75 -29.42 32.21
CA ARG A 103 -26.21 -30.60 31.48
C ARG A 103 -25.57 -30.63 30.09
N LYS A 104 -24.49 -31.40 29.92
CA LYS A 104 -23.82 -31.54 28.62
C LYS A 104 -24.03 -32.94 28.06
N LEU A 105 -24.62 -33.02 26.86
CA LEU A 105 -24.69 -34.27 26.11
C LEU A 105 -23.26 -34.77 25.79
N ALA A 106 -23.03 -36.06 26.01
CA ALA A 106 -21.78 -36.71 25.62
C ALA A 106 -21.61 -36.79 24.09
N LEU A 107 -22.73 -36.86 23.37
CA LEU A 107 -22.79 -36.96 21.93
C LEU A 107 -23.12 -35.60 21.29
N PRO A 108 -22.51 -35.24 20.14
CA PRO A 108 -22.83 -34.01 19.43
C PRO A 108 -24.26 -33.94 18.89
N GLY A 109 -24.91 -35.09 18.67
CA GLY A 109 -26.22 -35.20 18.04
C GLY A 109 -26.44 -36.60 17.43
N PHE A 110 -27.55 -36.75 16.72
CA PHE A 110 -27.84 -37.93 15.90
C PHE A 110 -26.98 -37.91 14.63
N TYR A 111 -26.25 -39.00 14.39
CA TYR A 111 -25.37 -39.14 13.23
C TYR A 111 -26.12 -39.62 11.98
N CYS A 112 -26.16 -38.77 10.95
CA CYS A 112 -26.62 -39.14 9.61
C CYS A 112 -25.43 -39.57 8.74
N ALA A 113 -25.47 -40.82 8.27
CA ALA A 113 -24.37 -41.40 7.50
C ALA A 113 -24.29 -40.82 6.08
N ASN A 114 -25.42 -40.40 5.51
CA ASN A 114 -25.51 -39.67 4.24
C ASN A 114 -24.68 -40.30 3.12
N LYS A 115 -24.83 -41.60 2.88
CA LYS A 115 -24.05 -42.32 1.85
C LYS A 115 -24.21 -41.64 0.48
N GLY A 116 -23.10 -41.17 -0.09
CA GLY A 116 -23.09 -40.43 -1.36
C GLY A 116 -22.98 -38.91 -1.21
N HIS A 117 -23.14 -38.39 0.01
CA HIS A 117 -22.85 -37.01 0.41
C HIS A 117 -21.93 -37.00 1.64
N ARG A 118 -21.82 -35.88 2.37
CA ARG A 118 -21.03 -35.76 3.60
C ARG A 118 -21.85 -36.21 4.82
N PRO A 119 -21.26 -36.99 5.75
CA PRO A 119 -21.92 -37.30 7.01
C PRO A 119 -22.06 -36.03 7.85
N SER A 120 -23.12 -35.94 8.64
CA SER A 120 -23.33 -34.80 9.52
C SER A 120 -24.13 -35.18 10.75
N TYR A 121 -24.09 -34.30 11.75
CA TYR A 121 -24.87 -34.45 12.98
C TYR A 121 -26.05 -33.50 12.96
N ILE A 122 -27.21 -34.01 13.39
CA ILE A 122 -28.41 -33.22 13.67
C ILE A 122 -28.72 -33.23 15.16
N SER A 123 -29.47 -32.24 15.63
CA SER A 123 -29.92 -32.20 17.02
C SER A 123 -30.87 -33.37 17.31
N HIS A 124 -30.80 -33.96 18.52
CA HIS A 124 -31.76 -34.99 18.95
C HIS A 124 -33.22 -34.51 18.94
N LEU A 125 -33.45 -33.19 19.01
CA LEU A 125 -34.80 -32.60 18.89
C LEU A 125 -35.43 -32.80 17.50
N ARG A 126 -34.61 -33.08 16.49
CA ARG A 126 -35.00 -33.25 15.08
C ARG A 126 -35.18 -34.73 14.69
N VAL A 127 -35.10 -35.63 15.66
CA VAL A 127 -35.24 -37.07 15.42
C VAL A 127 -36.70 -37.45 15.64
N ASN A 128 -37.36 -37.96 14.60
CA ASN A 128 -38.77 -38.33 14.59
C ASN A 128 -39.72 -37.16 14.95
N ASP A 129 -39.40 -35.94 14.51
CA ASP A 129 -40.22 -34.75 14.75
C ASP A 129 -41.31 -34.53 13.68
N GLY A 130 -41.34 -35.38 12.63
CA GLY A 130 -42.26 -35.30 11.51
C GLY A 130 -41.80 -34.38 10.38
N VAL A 131 -40.53 -33.98 10.37
CA VAL A 131 -39.91 -33.16 9.32
C VAL A 131 -38.67 -33.87 8.77
N CYS A 132 -38.58 -34.01 7.44
CA CYS A 132 -37.37 -34.57 6.82
C CYS A 132 -36.27 -33.49 6.71
N ASP A 133 -35.21 -33.59 7.50
CA ASP A 133 -34.13 -32.60 7.57
C ASP A 133 -33.04 -32.80 6.50
N TYR A 134 -33.41 -32.65 5.22
CA TYR A 134 -32.52 -32.94 4.07
C TYR A 134 -31.24 -32.09 3.99
N ASP A 135 -31.18 -30.94 4.67
CA ASP A 135 -30.00 -30.05 4.67
C ASP A 135 -28.79 -30.70 5.34
N LEU A 136 -29.04 -31.50 6.38
CA LEU A 136 -28.01 -32.19 7.18
C LEU A 136 -28.18 -33.71 7.11
N CYS A 137 -29.40 -34.23 7.02
CA CYS A 137 -29.74 -35.65 6.96
C CYS A 137 -30.39 -36.01 5.61
N CYS A 138 -29.60 -36.00 4.53
CA CYS A 138 -30.12 -36.25 3.18
C CYS A 138 -30.63 -37.68 2.97
N ASP A 139 -30.26 -38.62 3.85
CA ASP A 139 -30.65 -40.03 3.73
C ASP A 139 -32.05 -40.31 4.30
N GLY A 140 -32.63 -39.35 5.03
CA GLY A 140 -33.93 -39.48 5.68
C GLY A 140 -33.93 -40.42 6.89
N SER A 141 -32.76 -40.63 7.51
CA SER A 141 -32.60 -41.55 8.64
C SER A 141 -33.03 -40.97 9.98
N ASP A 142 -33.25 -39.65 10.04
CA ASP A 142 -33.86 -38.88 11.12
C ASP A 142 -35.29 -39.33 11.42
N GLU A 143 -36.09 -39.56 10.37
CA GLU A 143 -37.52 -39.92 10.46
C GLU A 143 -37.77 -41.42 10.27
N TRP A 144 -36.99 -42.24 10.98
CA TRP A 144 -37.04 -43.69 10.84
C TRP A 144 -38.28 -44.32 11.47
N ALA A 145 -38.92 -43.66 12.45
CA ALA A 145 -40.12 -44.16 13.12
C ALA A 145 -41.42 -43.85 12.35
N HIS A 146 -41.33 -43.10 11.24
CA HIS A 146 -42.47 -42.69 10.41
C HIS A 146 -43.60 -42.01 11.20
N PRO A 147 -43.30 -40.95 11.99
CA PRO A 147 -44.34 -40.22 12.72
C PRO A 147 -45.39 -39.68 11.76
N GLY A 148 -46.66 -39.92 12.08
CA GLY A 148 -47.78 -39.52 11.21
C GLY A 148 -47.82 -40.19 9.83
N GLY A 149 -47.05 -41.28 9.61
CA GLY A 149 -46.95 -41.96 8.32
C GLY A 149 -46.01 -41.30 7.31
N LEU A 150 -45.19 -40.35 7.75
CA LEU A 150 -44.18 -39.68 6.91
C LEU A 150 -43.11 -40.69 6.48
N LYS A 151 -42.80 -40.73 5.17
CA LYS A 151 -41.70 -41.51 4.62
C LYS A 151 -40.73 -40.59 3.89
N CYS A 152 -39.57 -40.32 4.50
CA CYS A 152 -38.53 -39.53 3.89
C CYS A 152 -37.79 -40.33 2.80
N GLU A 153 -37.49 -39.67 1.67
CA GLU A 153 -36.80 -40.26 0.53
C GLU A 153 -35.30 -39.97 0.62
N ASN A 154 -34.45 -40.90 0.21
CA ASN A 154 -33.01 -40.64 0.20
C ASN A 154 -32.64 -39.71 -0.98
N LYS A 155 -32.26 -38.47 -0.67
CA LYS A 155 -31.82 -37.44 -1.63
C LYS A 155 -30.31 -37.23 -1.65
N CYS A 156 -29.53 -38.06 -0.95
CA CYS A 156 -28.07 -37.92 -0.88
C CYS A 156 -27.37 -38.04 -2.24
N ALA A 157 -27.92 -38.82 -3.17
CA ALA A 157 -27.31 -39.01 -4.47
C ALA A 157 -27.31 -37.73 -5.32
N SER A 158 -28.42 -36.97 -5.33
CA SER A 158 -28.53 -35.71 -6.09
C SER A 158 -27.74 -34.60 -5.41
N ILE A 159 -27.98 -34.37 -4.12
CA ILE A 159 -27.29 -33.34 -3.31
C ILE A 159 -25.77 -33.60 -3.31
N GLY A 160 -25.37 -34.87 -3.12
CA GLY A 160 -23.97 -35.27 -3.16
C GLY A 160 -23.33 -35.17 -4.54
N ALA A 161 -24.08 -35.29 -5.63
CA ALA A 161 -23.56 -35.06 -6.97
C ALA A 161 -23.30 -33.57 -7.23
N GLU A 162 -24.17 -32.69 -6.77
CA GLU A 162 -23.99 -31.24 -6.85
C GLU A 162 -22.81 -30.77 -6.00
N TRP A 163 -22.76 -31.20 -4.74
CA TRP A 163 -21.65 -30.90 -3.84
C TRP A 163 -20.29 -31.33 -4.42
N ARG A 164 -20.19 -32.55 -4.97
CA ARG A 164 -18.94 -33.01 -5.63
C ARG A 164 -18.57 -32.18 -6.85
N LYS A 165 -19.53 -31.68 -7.62
CA LYS A 165 -19.26 -30.79 -8.76
C LYS A 165 -18.69 -29.45 -8.29
N GLU A 166 -19.26 -28.87 -7.23
CA GLU A 166 -18.78 -27.61 -6.65
C GLU A 166 -17.42 -27.76 -5.98
N GLU A 167 -17.25 -28.81 -5.18
CA GLU A 167 -15.99 -29.12 -4.52
C GLU A 167 -14.88 -29.40 -5.54
N ALA A 168 -15.17 -30.12 -6.64
CA ALA A 168 -14.21 -30.32 -7.72
C ALA A 168 -13.82 -29.00 -8.41
N LYS A 169 -14.76 -28.04 -8.55
CA LYS A 169 -14.43 -26.69 -9.06
C LYS A 169 -13.52 -25.95 -8.07
N ARG A 170 -13.84 -25.99 -6.78
CA ARG A 170 -13.06 -25.35 -5.70
C ARG A 170 -11.64 -25.93 -5.61
N GLN A 171 -11.49 -27.24 -5.71
CA GLN A 171 -10.18 -27.90 -5.71
C GLN A 171 -9.37 -27.55 -6.96
N LYS A 172 -10.01 -27.45 -8.13
CA LYS A 172 -9.34 -27.01 -9.36
C LYS A 172 -8.89 -25.55 -9.29
N SER A 173 -9.74 -24.64 -8.81
CA SER A 173 -9.35 -23.23 -8.66
C SER A 173 -8.22 -23.09 -7.64
N MET A 174 -8.26 -23.85 -6.54
CA MET A 174 -7.22 -23.89 -5.53
C MET A 174 -5.89 -24.43 -6.08
N SER A 175 -5.91 -25.51 -6.86
CA SER A 175 -4.68 -26.07 -7.44
C SER A 175 -4.03 -25.13 -8.45
N ILE A 176 -4.84 -24.43 -9.26
CA ILE A 176 -4.36 -23.38 -10.17
C ILE A 176 -3.76 -22.21 -9.39
N ALA A 177 -4.43 -21.76 -8.32
CA ALA A 177 -3.92 -20.67 -7.47
C ALA A 177 -2.58 -21.03 -6.81
N LEU A 178 -2.43 -22.27 -6.33
CA LEU A 178 -1.18 -22.75 -5.74
C LEU A 178 -0.04 -22.86 -6.77
N GLN A 179 -0.35 -23.28 -8.00
CA GLN A 179 0.62 -23.28 -9.09
C GLN A 179 1.09 -21.85 -9.40
N LYS A 180 0.15 -20.90 -9.54
CA LYS A 180 0.46 -19.48 -9.77
C LYS A 180 1.28 -18.89 -8.62
N ARG A 181 0.96 -19.24 -7.36
CA ARG A 181 1.76 -18.83 -6.19
C ARG A 181 3.22 -19.26 -6.33
N LYS A 182 3.46 -20.50 -6.76
CA LYS A 182 4.82 -21.01 -6.98
C LYS A 182 5.55 -20.24 -8.09
N GLU A 183 4.85 -19.91 -9.17
CA GLU A 183 5.40 -19.10 -10.27
C GLU A 183 5.73 -17.67 -9.80
N LEU A 184 4.84 -17.03 -9.04
CA LEU A 184 5.07 -15.70 -8.45
C LEU A 184 6.24 -15.71 -7.47
N ALA A 185 6.37 -16.75 -6.64
CA ALA A 185 7.50 -16.89 -5.72
C ALA A 185 8.84 -17.02 -6.47
N ALA A 186 8.86 -17.73 -7.60
CA ALA A 186 10.04 -17.85 -8.45
C ALA A 186 10.38 -16.53 -9.18
N GLN A 187 9.36 -15.80 -9.66
CA GLN A 187 9.57 -14.48 -10.26
C GLN A 187 10.06 -13.46 -9.23
N ALA A 188 9.52 -13.49 -8.01
CA ALA A 188 9.91 -12.60 -6.92
C ALA A 188 11.38 -12.78 -6.53
N SER A 189 11.90 -14.01 -6.50
CA SER A 189 13.32 -14.24 -6.20
C SER A 189 14.25 -13.69 -7.28
N LEU A 190 13.87 -13.79 -8.56
CA LEU A 190 14.63 -13.20 -9.67
C LEU A 190 14.60 -11.67 -9.63
N LEU A 191 13.43 -11.07 -9.43
CA LEU A 191 13.28 -9.62 -9.32
C LEU A 191 14.07 -9.07 -8.13
N ARG A 192 14.10 -9.80 -7.01
CA ARG A 192 14.89 -9.43 -5.85
C ARG A 192 16.38 -9.35 -6.18
N LEU A 193 16.92 -10.36 -6.86
CA LEU A 193 18.32 -10.36 -7.30
C LEU A 193 18.63 -9.19 -8.25
N GLU A 194 17.72 -8.88 -9.18
CA GLU A 194 17.86 -7.74 -10.09
C GLU A 194 17.92 -6.41 -9.32
N VAL A 195 17.01 -6.21 -8.36
CA VAL A 195 16.96 -4.99 -7.54
C VAL A 195 18.20 -4.89 -6.65
N GLU A 196 18.62 -5.98 -6.01
CA GLU A 196 19.86 -6.03 -5.21
C GLU A 196 21.09 -5.65 -6.07
N SER A 197 21.18 -6.14 -7.30
CA SER A 197 22.24 -5.74 -8.24
C SER A 197 22.17 -4.26 -8.62
N LYS A 198 20.97 -3.70 -8.83
CA LYS A 198 20.80 -2.27 -9.15
C LYS A 198 21.18 -1.38 -7.96
N ILE A 199 20.83 -1.79 -6.74
CA ILE A 199 21.22 -1.08 -5.52
C ILE A 199 22.73 -1.04 -5.41
N ALA A 200 23.42 -2.17 -5.59
CA ALA A 200 24.89 -2.21 -5.54
C ALA A 200 25.54 -1.33 -6.63
N ALA A 201 24.98 -1.29 -7.84
CA ALA A 201 25.47 -0.40 -8.89
C ALA A 201 25.28 1.08 -8.52
N LEU A 202 24.09 1.47 -8.06
CA LEU A 202 23.80 2.84 -7.62
C LEU A 202 24.63 3.26 -6.41
N GLU A 203 24.93 2.35 -5.49
CA GLU A 203 25.83 2.63 -4.37
C GLU A 203 27.25 2.96 -4.84
N ASN A 204 27.74 2.28 -5.88
CA ASN A 204 29.03 2.61 -6.49
C ASN A 204 28.96 3.95 -7.24
N ASP A 205 27.89 4.20 -8.01
CA ASP A 205 27.69 5.49 -8.69
C ASP A 205 27.62 6.66 -7.70
N ILE A 206 26.98 6.47 -6.54
CA ILE A 206 26.94 7.47 -5.47
C ILE A 206 28.34 7.74 -4.92
N LYS A 207 29.14 6.70 -4.67
CA LYS A 207 30.54 6.86 -4.21
C LYS A 207 31.39 7.60 -5.24
N ASP A 208 31.25 7.25 -6.52
CA ASP A 208 31.97 7.92 -7.61
C ASP A 208 31.54 9.38 -7.75
N ALA A 209 30.24 9.67 -7.63
CA ALA A 209 29.73 11.03 -7.64
C ALA A 209 30.24 11.84 -6.43
N GLN A 210 30.28 11.25 -5.24
CA GLN A 210 30.86 11.87 -4.04
C GLN A 210 32.35 12.21 -4.23
N ALA A 211 33.13 11.27 -4.78
CA ALA A 211 34.55 11.51 -5.08
C ALA A 211 34.74 12.62 -6.12
N ARG A 212 33.87 12.69 -7.14
CA ARG A 212 33.89 13.79 -8.12
C ARG A 212 33.61 15.14 -7.48
N VAL A 213 32.64 15.22 -6.57
CA VAL A 213 32.33 16.45 -5.83
C VAL A 213 33.53 16.88 -4.99
N GLU A 214 34.16 15.95 -4.27
CA GLU A 214 35.35 16.24 -3.45
C GLU A 214 36.52 16.75 -4.31
N VAL A 215 36.78 16.11 -5.46
CA VAL A 215 37.82 16.57 -6.41
C VAL A 215 37.50 17.96 -6.97
N LEU A 216 36.24 18.25 -7.28
CA LEU A 216 35.81 19.57 -7.77
C LEU A 216 35.92 20.64 -6.68
N GLN A 217 35.63 20.32 -5.42
CA GLN A 217 35.83 21.22 -4.27
C GLN A 217 37.30 21.59 -4.08
N VAL A 218 38.20 20.60 -4.13
CA VAL A 218 39.66 20.87 -4.06
C VAL A 218 40.12 21.74 -5.24
N LYS A 219 39.60 21.49 -6.45
CA LYS A 219 39.88 22.36 -7.62
C LYS A 219 39.35 23.78 -7.44
N LEU A 220 38.17 23.94 -6.86
CA LEU A 220 37.59 25.26 -6.56
C LEU A 220 38.50 26.05 -5.61
N GLU A 221 38.99 25.42 -4.55
CA GLU A 221 39.92 26.06 -3.61
C GLU A 221 41.25 26.44 -4.28
N ALA A 222 41.79 25.57 -5.14
CA ALA A 222 43.02 25.85 -5.89
C ALA A 222 42.85 27.05 -6.84
N VAL A 223 41.74 27.10 -7.60
CA VAL A 223 41.43 28.22 -8.51
C VAL A 223 41.21 29.52 -7.71
N ARG A 224 40.49 29.48 -6.59
CA ARG A 224 40.34 30.63 -5.69
C ARG A 224 41.71 31.15 -5.20
N ALA A 225 42.64 30.25 -4.86
CA ALA A 225 43.98 30.63 -4.45
C ALA A 225 44.80 31.27 -5.59
N GLU A 226 44.70 30.75 -6.82
CA GLU A 226 45.36 31.33 -8.00
C GLU A 226 44.81 32.73 -8.35
N GLU A 227 43.49 32.91 -8.32
CA GLU A 227 42.86 34.20 -8.60
C GLU A 227 43.20 35.25 -7.51
N ARG A 228 43.35 34.82 -6.24
CA ARG A 228 43.89 35.66 -5.15
C ARG A 228 45.33 36.10 -5.37
N LEU A 229 46.12 35.36 -6.16
CA LEU A 229 47.47 35.74 -6.54
C LEU A 229 47.47 36.70 -7.74
N LYS A 230 46.56 36.53 -8.70
CA LYS A 230 46.42 37.42 -9.87
C LYS A 230 45.86 38.80 -9.50
N SER A 231 44.90 38.87 -8.59
CA SER A 231 44.33 40.13 -8.08
C SER A 231 45.35 41.00 -7.31
N LYS A 232 46.55 40.47 -7.01
CA LYS A 232 47.67 41.22 -6.43
C LYS A 232 48.57 41.91 -7.48
N ASN A 233 48.55 41.48 -8.74
CA ASN A 233 49.36 42.07 -9.82
C ASN A 233 48.60 43.12 -10.65
N GLU A 234 47.28 43.21 -10.54
CA GLU A 234 46.45 44.12 -11.36
C GLU A 234 45.78 45.29 -10.59
N LYS A 235 46.25 45.63 -9.37
CA LYS A 235 45.76 46.84 -8.68
C LYS A 235 46.35 48.13 -9.28
N LYS A 236 45.91 48.49 -10.49
CA LYS A 236 45.71 49.89 -10.86
C LYS A 236 44.35 50.29 -10.31
N VAL A 237 44.36 51.26 -9.39
CA VAL A 237 43.18 51.81 -8.71
C VAL A 237 42.21 52.34 -9.76
N LYS A 238 41.13 51.59 -10.04
CA LYS A 238 39.92 52.17 -10.65
C LYS A 238 39.14 52.88 -9.54
N SER A 239 38.64 54.08 -9.83
CA SER A 239 37.97 54.95 -8.85
C SER A 239 36.66 54.31 -8.35
N LYS A 240 36.28 54.59 -7.10
CA LYS A 240 34.97 54.17 -6.52
C LYS A 240 33.77 54.65 -7.36
N ALA A 241 33.93 55.72 -8.13
CA ALA A 241 32.91 56.23 -9.03
C ALA A 241 32.67 55.28 -10.22
N ALA A 242 33.73 54.69 -10.80
CA ALA A 242 33.59 53.70 -11.86
C ALA A 242 33.00 52.37 -11.35
N GLU A 243 33.26 52.01 -10.09
CA GLU A 243 32.68 50.84 -9.44
C GLU A 243 31.17 51.04 -9.17
N LEU A 244 30.79 52.19 -8.61
CA LEU A 244 29.38 52.57 -8.40
C LEU A 244 28.62 52.73 -9.73
N ALA A 245 29.26 53.25 -10.78
CA ALA A 245 28.66 53.33 -12.11
C ALA A 245 28.40 51.94 -12.71
N GLY A 246 29.32 50.99 -12.48
CA GLY A 246 29.16 49.59 -12.88
C GLY A 246 27.99 48.90 -12.15
N GLU A 247 27.89 49.07 -10.83
CA GLU A 247 26.78 48.54 -10.03
C GLU A 247 25.43 49.18 -10.39
N ALA A 248 25.42 50.50 -10.61
CA ALA A 248 24.23 51.22 -11.03
C ALA A 248 23.73 50.73 -12.40
N LYS A 249 24.63 50.51 -13.36
CA LYS A 249 24.30 49.97 -14.68
C LYS A 249 23.68 48.57 -14.59
N GLN A 250 24.26 47.69 -13.78
CA GLN A 250 23.69 46.35 -13.55
C GLN A 250 22.30 46.41 -12.92
N ARG A 251 22.09 47.32 -11.95
CA ARG A 251 20.80 47.46 -11.29
C ARG A 251 19.73 48.05 -12.22
N ILE A 252 20.09 49.02 -13.06
CA ILE A 252 19.20 49.65 -14.04
C ILE A 252 18.77 48.63 -15.10
N GLU A 253 19.71 47.84 -15.62
CA GLU A 253 19.39 46.78 -16.59
C GLU A 253 18.49 45.68 -15.97
N SER A 254 18.76 45.30 -14.71
CA SER A 254 17.90 44.36 -13.98
C SER A 254 16.48 44.90 -13.77
N LEU A 255 16.33 46.16 -13.39
CA LEU A 255 15.03 46.81 -13.21
C LEU A 255 14.26 46.92 -14.52
N ARG A 256 14.97 47.21 -15.61
CA ARG A 256 14.42 47.29 -16.96
C ARG A 256 13.92 45.95 -17.45
N GLN A 257 14.69 44.88 -17.26
CA GLN A 257 14.26 43.53 -17.61
C GLN A 257 13.00 43.15 -16.82
N ALA A 258 12.95 43.48 -15.52
CA ALA A 258 11.76 43.27 -14.71
C ALA A 258 10.54 44.08 -15.20
N LEU A 259 10.76 45.30 -15.71
CA LEU A 259 9.70 46.12 -16.31
C LEU A 259 9.15 45.50 -17.61
N ILE A 260 10.02 45.01 -18.48
CA ILE A 260 9.64 44.32 -19.74
C ILE A 260 8.85 43.04 -19.40
N ASP A 261 9.31 42.27 -18.42
CA ASP A 261 8.60 41.06 -17.98
C ASP A 261 7.22 41.38 -17.38
N ALA A 262 7.11 42.47 -16.61
CA ALA A 262 5.83 42.94 -16.08
C ALA A 262 4.88 43.42 -17.20
N GLN A 263 5.38 44.13 -18.21
CA GLN A 263 4.59 44.51 -19.39
C GLN A 263 4.07 43.28 -20.13
N ARG A 264 4.92 42.28 -20.36
CA ARG A 264 4.52 41.03 -21.01
C ARG A 264 3.42 40.30 -20.22
N GLN A 265 3.57 40.19 -18.90
CA GLN A 265 2.55 39.55 -18.05
C GLN A 265 1.22 40.30 -18.06
N ARG A 266 1.26 41.64 -18.05
CA ARG A 266 0.07 42.48 -18.19
C ARG A 266 -0.60 42.25 -19.54
N ASP A 267 0.15 42.26 -20.63
CA ASP A 267 -0.39 42.11 -21.99
C ASP A 267 -0.99 40.71 -22.20
N GLU A 268 -0.34 39.66 -21.68
CA GLU A 268 -0.88 38.30 -21.68
C GLU A 268 -2.18 38.21 -20.86
N SER A 269 -2.21 38.81 -19.67
CA SER A 269 -3.42 38.85 -18.83
C SER A 269 -4.57 39.62 -19.50
N ARG A 270 -4.26 40.72 -20.20
CA ARG A 270 -5.24 41.52 -20.96
C ARG A 270 -5.76 40.75 -22.16
N ALA A 271 -4.91 40.01 -22.88
CA ALA A 271 -5.32 39.16 -23.98
C ALA A 271 -6.25 38.03 -23.52
N GLN A 272 -5.91 37.35 -22.42
CA GLN A 272 -6.77 36.32 -21.82
C GLN A 272 -8.12 36.90 -21.35
N ALA A 273 -8.11 38.08 -20.73
CA ALA A 273 -9.34 38.77 -20.33
C ALA A 273 -10.20 39.13 -21.55
N ALA A 274 -9.59 39.65 -22.63
CA ALA A 274 -10.30 39.97 -23.86
C ALA A 274 -10.92 38.74 -24.54
N GLU A 275 -10.23 37.59 -24.52
CA GLU A 275 -10.78 36.32 -25.02
C GLU A 275 -11.97 35.84 -24.16
N ALA A 276 -11.85 35.91 -22.83
CA ALA A 276 -12.93 35.56 -21.92
C ALA A 276 -14.15 36.49 -22.11
N GLU A 277 -13.92 37.79 -22.27
CA GLU A 277 -14.98 38.77 -22.59
C GLU A 277 -15.65 38.45 -23.92
N LEU A 278 -14.88 38.08 -24.95
CA LEU A 278 -15.44 37.66 -26.24
C LEU A 278 -16.34 36.43 -26.09
N ILE A 279 -15.90 35.40 -25.36
CA ILE A 279 -16.70 34.21 -25.08
C ILE A 279 -18.00 34.56 -24.34
N LEU A 280 -17.91 35.39 -23.30
CA LEU A 280 -19.09 35.81 -22.52
C LEU A 280 -20.03 36.70 -23.35
N SER A 281 -19.48 37.51 -24.26
CA SER A 281 -20.27 38.32 -25.19
C SER A 281 -21.04 37.44 -26.19
N ASN A 282 -20.41 36.40 -26.74
CA ASN A 282 -21.05 35.43 -27.62
C ASN A 282 -22.12 34.63 -26.85
N LEU A 283 -21.83 34.20 -25.62
CA LEU A 283 -22.79 33.51 -24.76
C LEU A 283 -24.05 34.37 -24.54
N LYS A 284 -23.90 35.69 -24.34
CA LYS A 284 -25.04 36.60 -24.23
C LYS A 284 -25.82 36.73 -25.54
N GLN A 285 -25.12 36.86 -26.67
CA GLN A 285 -25.77 37.07 -27.98
C GLN A 285 -26.53 35.83 -28.46
N GLU A 286 -25.97 34.64 -28.23
CA GLU A 286 -26.55 33.36 -28.66
C GLU A 286 -27.53 32.76 -27.64
N TYR A 287 -27.65 33.37 -26.44
CA TYR A 287 -28.56 32.90 -25.41
C TYR A 287 -30.03 33.00 -25.85
N ASN A 288 -30.74 31.87 -25.83
CA ASN A 288 -32.18 31.82 -26.06
C ASN A 288 -32.96 31.98 -24.75
N PRO A 289 -33.71 33.09 -24.55
CA PRO A 289 -34.42 33.37 -23.30
C PRO A 289 -35.53 32.36 -22.95
N ASN A 290 -35.95 31.53 -23.91
CA ASN A 290 -37.01 30.55 -23.71
C ASN A 290 -36.53 29.29 -22.97
N PHE A 291 -35.22 29.07 -22.88
CA PHE A 291 -34.62 27.99 -22.08
C PHE A 291 -34.42 28.47 -20.63
N ASN A 292 -35.20 27.87 -19.72
CA ASN A 292 -35.20 28.19 -18.29
C ASN A 292 -34.04 27.56 -17.50
N ASP A 293 -32.81 27.67 -18.00
CA ASP A 293 -31.63 27.30 -17.22
C ASP A 293 -31.24 28.43 -16.27
N GLU A 294 -31.42 28.23 -14.97
CA GLU A 294 -31.14 29.24 -13.95
C GLU A 294 -29.64 29.54 -13.79
N GLY A 295 -28.76 28.61 -14.17
CA GLY A 295 -27.31 28.81 -14.18
C GLY A 295 -26.89 29.77 -15.29
N VAL A 296 -27.39 29.56 -16.50
CA VAL A 296 -27.09 30.41 -17.67
C VAL A 296 -27.66 31.82 -17.48
N LYS A 297 -28.89 31.96 -16.97
CA LYS A 297 -29.48 33.28 -16.67
C LYS A 297 -28.64 34.09 -15.68
N ARG A 298 -28.09 33.43 -14.65
CA ARG A 298 -27.22 34.08 -13.66
C ARG A 298 -25.91 34.53 -14.29
N ALA A 299 -25.29 33.69 -15.13
CA ALA A 299 -24.06 34.02 -15.82
C ALA A 299 -24.23 35.22 -16.77
N VAL A 300 -25.29 35.25 -17.57
CA VAL A 300 -25.59 36.37 -18.48
C VAL A 300 -25.80 37.67 -17.70
N ARG A 301 -26.59 37.67 -16.61
CA ARG A 301 -26.77 38.86 -15.76
C ARG A 301 -25.45 39.35 -15.14
N SER A 302 -24.62 38.43 -14.65
CA SER A 302 -23.33 38.80 -14.07
C SER A 302 -22.37 39.42 -15.10
N TYR A 303 -22.43 38.97 -16.36
CA TYR A 303 -21.67 39.58 -17.44
C TYR A 303 -22.21 40.96 -17.81
N GLU A 304 -23.53 41.16 -17.80
CA GLU A 304 -24.14 42.49 -18.00
C GLU A 304 -23.73 43.48 -16.91
N ASP A 305 -23.73 43.05 -15.65
CA ASP A 305 -23.27 43.86 -14.51
C ASP A 305 -21.77 44.17 -14.61
N TYR A 306 -20.96 43.22 -15.09
CA TYR A 306 -19.53 43.43 -15.34
C TYR A 306 -19.30 44.43 -16.48
N ALA A 307 -19.95 44.24 -17.63
CA ALA A 307 -19.83 45.11 -18.80
C ALA A 307 -20.32 46.54 -18.50
N ALA A 308 -21.33 46.70 -17.66
CA ALA A 308 -21.84 48.01 -17.22
C ALA A 308 -20.84 48.78 -16.33
N LYS A 309 -19.96 48.08 -15.59
CA LYS A 309 -18.91 48.74 -14.79
C LYS A 309 -17.75 49.24 -15.66
N TYR A 310 -17.42 48.52 -16.73
CA TYR A 310 -16.20 48.72 -17.50
C TYR A 310 -16.26 49.88 -18.53
N THR A 311 -17.46 50.34 -18.91
CA THR A 311 -17.64 51.41 -19.92
C THR A 311 -17.25 52.82 -19.46
N THR A 312 -16.76 53.00 -18.23
CA THR A 312 -16.53 54.33 -17.63
C THR A 312 -15.06 54.79 -17.63
N GLU A 313 -14.08 53.96 -18.02
CA GLU A 313 -12.64 54.29 -17.81
C GLU A 313 -11.70 54.15 -19.04
N THR A 314 -12.21 54.12 -20.28
CA THR A 314 -11.37 53.80 -21.45
C THR A 314 -10.77 55.01 -22.19
N SER A 315 -10.32 56.07 -21.51
CA SER A 315 -9.64 57.18 -22.22
C SER A 315 -8.38 57.74 -21.55
N MET A 316 -7.81 57.06 -20.54
CA MET A 316 -6.58 57.50 -19.85
C MET A 316 -5.40 56.51 -19.93
N ASP A 317 -5.54 55.39 -20.66
CA ASP A 317 -4.53 54.31 -20.69
C ASP A 317 -3.50 54.40 -21.81
N PHE A 318 -3.86 54.96 -22.97
CA PHE A 318 -2.99 54.92 -24.15
C PHE A 318 -1.72 55.80 -23.99
N ASP A 319 -1.85 56.96 -23.34
CA ASP A 319 -0.71 57.87 -23.13
C ASP A 319 0.30 57.29 -22.12
N ARG A 320 -0.17 56.65 -21.04
CA ARG A 320 0.71 55.95 -20.08
C ARG A 320 1.42 54.75 -20.69
N GLU A 321 0.75 53.99 -21.56
CA GLU A 321 1.37 52.83 -22.20
C GLU A 321 2.53 53.23 -23.11
N ASN A 322 2.39 54.34 -23.84
CA ASN A 322 3.48 54.89 -24.65
C ASN A 322 4.64 55.37 -23.77
N GLU A 323 4.37 56.11 -22.69
CA GLU A 323 5.42 56.56 -21.75
C GLU A 323 6.21 55.40 -21.14
N ILE A 324 5.54 54.33 -20.69
CA ILE A 324 6.23 53.16 -20.12
C ILE A 324 7.06 52.43 -21.19
N SER A 325 6.58 52.38 -22.43
CA SER A 325 7.35 51.80 -23.55
C SER A 325 8.60 52.60 -23.91
N GLU A 326 8.59 53.92 -23.71
CA GLU A 326 9.77 54.76 -23.91
C GLU A 326 10.80 54.59 -22.79
N ILE A 327 10.37 54.46 -21.54
CA ILE A 327 11.25 54.17 -20.39
C ILE A 327 11.93 52.80 -20.54
N ALA A 328 11.31 51.87 -21.26
CA ALA A 328 11.87 50.55 -21.55
C ALA A 328 12.87 50.53 -22.72
N LYS A 329 13.23 51.68 -23.34
CA LYS A 329 14.26 51.81 -24.42
C LYS A 329 15.66 52.07 -23.88
N ALA A 330 16.69 51.64 -24.63
CA ALA A 330 18.06 51.47 -24.12
C ALA A 330 18.70 52.83 -23.88
N ASP A 331 19.53 52.94 -22.84
CA ASP A 331 20.23 54.18 -22.58
C ASP A 331 21.31 54.36 -23.66
N ASP A 332 21.16 55.43 -24.46
CA ASP A 332 22.08 55.89 -25.49
C ASP A 332 22.49 57.35 -25.20
N ALA A 333 23.51 57.87 -25.89
CA ALA A 333 24.02 59.23 -25.68
C ALA A 333 22.99 60.37 -25.83
N GLU A 334 21.83 60.10 -26.44
CA GLU A 334 20.73 61.04 -26.66
C GLU A 334 19.51 60.78 -25.76
N HIS A 335 19.41 59.58 -25.16
CA HIS A 335 18.29 59.15 -24.32
C HIS A 335 18.82 58.31 -23.15
N GLY A 336 18.85 58.85 -21.92
CA GLY A 336 19.27 58.10 -20.72
C GLY A 336 20.59 58.57 -20.09
N ILE A 337 21.26 57.69 -19.35
CA ILE A 337 22.53 57.98 -18.65
C ILE A 337 23.71 57.54 -19.52
N ASP A 338 24.61 58.47 -19.86
CA ASP A 338 25.87 58.16 -20.56
C ASP A 338 26.91 57.57 -19.59
N PHE A 339 26.86 56.25 -19.43
CA PHE A 339 27.79 55.50 -18.58
C PHE A 339 29.24 55.52 -19.10
N GLU A 340 29.47 55.72 -20.41
CA GLU A 340 30.84 55.78 -20.95
C GLU A 340 31.57 57.04 -20.49
N LYS A 341 30.86 58.15 -20.32
CA LYS A 341 31.43 59.37 -19.74
C LYS A 341 31.89 59.18 -18.29
N TRP A 342 31.13 58.43 -17.50
CA TRP A 342 31.41 58.17 -16.07
C TRP A 342 32.51 57.14 -15.85
N GLU A 343 32.66 56.16 -16.77
CA GLU A 343 33.76 55.20 -16.73
C GLU A 343 35.12 55.84 -17.09
N ASN A 344 35.12 56.97 -17.81
CA ASN A 344 36.32 57.65 -18.30
C ASN A 344 36.66 58.97 -17.58
N GLU A 345 35.83 59.46 -16.65
CA GLU A 345 36.13 60.65 -15.85
C GLU A 345 37.08 60.31 -14.69
N GLU A 346 38.35 60.69 -14.82
CA GLU A 346 39.33 60.66 -13.73
C GLU A 346 39.10 61.84 -12.77
N GLU A 347 38.24 61.67 -11.76
CA GLU A 347 38.24 62.61 -10.64
C GLU A 347 39.46 62.36 -9.73
N ALA A 348 40.38 63.32 -9.70
CA ALA A 348 41.47 63.37 -8.74
C ALA A 348 40.91 63.50 -7.32
N THR A 349 41.02 62.43 -6.52
CA THR A 349 40.61 62.44 -5.11
C THR A 349 41.34 63.54 -4.33
N PRO A 350 40.65 64.49 -3.68
CA PRO A 350 41.32 65.47 -2.86
C PRO A 350 41.96 64.78 -1.64
N ARG A 351 43.23 65.08 -1.36
CA ARG A 351 43.90 64.64 -0.13
C ARG A 351 43.14 65.21 1.07
N THR A 352 42.49 64.37 1.85
CA THR A 352 41.79 64.80 3.07
C THR A 352 42.48 64.29 4.33
N GLY A 353 42.49 65.12 5.37
CA GLY A 353 43.04 64.80 6.69
C GLY A 353 44.57 64.83 6.79
N LEU A 354 45.10 64.12 7.79
CA LEU A 354 46.52 64.10 8.21
C LEU A 354 47.50 63.64 7.10
N VAL A 355 47.00 63.01 6.04
CA VAL A 355 47.78 62.54 4.88
C VAL A 355 48.09 63.68 3.89
N ALA A 356 47.35 64.79 3.94
CA ALA A 356 47.60 65.97 3.09
C ALA A 356 48.89 66.73 3.46
N CYS A 357 49.36 66.60 4.71
CA CYS A 357 50.58 67.24 5.21
C CYS A 357 51.85 66.41 4.99
N ILE A 358 51.77 65.23 4.38
CA ILE A 358 52.91 64.35 4.18
C ILE A 358 53.52 64.62 2.79
N PRO A 359 54.82 64.93 2.70
CA PRO A 359 55.53 65.06 1.42
C PRO A 359 55.41 63.79 0.57
N ASP A 360 55.27 63.96 -0.74
CA ASP A 360 55.03 62.85 -1.70
C ASP A 360 56.05 61.72 -1.60
N SER A 361 57.31 62.04 -1.29
CA SER A 361 58.38 61.05 -1.11
C SER A 361 58.13 60.14 0.10
N ILE A 362 57.56 60.66 1.18
CA ILE A 362 57.27 59.91 2.42
C ILE A 362 55.98 59.10 2.25
N TYR A 363 54.96 59.65 1.58
CA TYR A 363 53.73 58.91 1.28
C TYR A 363 54.01 57.72 0.35
N ASN A 364 54.81 57.92 -0.69
CA ASN A 364 55.19 56.86 -1.62
C ASN A 364 56.06 55.80 -0.93
N PHE A 365 57.03 56.22 -0.10
CA PHE A 365 57.86 55.28 0.67
C PHE A 365 57.06 54.47 1.71
N ALA A 366 56.15 55.13 2.45
CA ALA A 366 55.31 54.48 3.45
C ALA A 366 54.32 53.52 2.80
N SER A 367 53.68 53.90 1.69
CA SER A 367 52.76 53.02 0.97
C SER A 367 53.46 51.82 0.35
N GLU A 368 54.68 51.98 -0.17
CA GLU A 368 55.50 50.92 -0.75
C GLU A 368 56.00 49.92 0.31
N LYS A 369 56.32 50.38 1.53
CA LYS A 369 56.79 49.52 2.65
C LYS A 369 55.66 48.92 3.50
N TRP A 370 54.50 49.56 3.57
CA TRP A 370 53.36 49.08 4.37
C TRP A 370 52.61 47.92 3.70
N SER A 371 52.58 47.89 2.36
CA SER A 371 51.94 46.83 1.58
C SER A 371 52.44 45.39 1.87
N PRO A 372 53.76 45.10 1.89
CA PRO A 372 54.26 43.77 2.23
C PRO A 372 54.03 43.40 3.70
N ILE A 373 53.98 44.38 4.61
CA ILE A 373 53.75 44.15 6.05
C ILE A 373 52.27 43.82 6.29
N LYS A 374 51.35 44.59 5.70
CA LYS A 374 49.91 44.37 5.80
C LYS A 374 49.50 42.99 5.25
N SER A 375 50.02 42.61 4.09
CA SER A 375 49.77 41.29 3.50
C SER A 375 50.28 40.12 4.36
N LYS A 376 51.43 40.30 5.03
CA LYS A 376 51.95 39.30 5.96
C LYS A 376 51.08 39.16 7.22
N LEU A 377 50.56 40.28 7.73
CA LEU A 377 49.68 40.32 8.91
C LEU A 377 48.30 39.72 8.64
N ILE A 378 47.75 39.91 7.45
CA ILE A 378 46.50 39.27 7.00
C ILE A 378 46.71 37.76 6.82
N ASN A 379 47.81 37.33 6.19
CA ASN A 379 48.12 35.90 6.03
C ASN A 379 48.37 35.17 7.37
N THR A 380 48.79 35.88 8.41
CA THR A 380 48.92 35.35 9.77
C THR A 380 47.62 35.45 10.58
N GLY A 381 46.53 35.95 10.00
CA GLY A 381 45.23 36.10 10.66
C GLY A 381 45.17 37.21 11.72
N LEU A 382 46.16 38.12 11.76
CA LEU A 382 46.26 39.17 12.78
C LEU A 382 45.53 40.47 12.37
N LEU A 383 45.28 40.66 11.08
CA LEU A 383 44.41 41.72 10.54
C LEU A 383 43.22 41.08 9.83
N ALA A 384 42.01 41.60 10.10
CA ALA A 384 40.81 41.25 9.34
C ALA A 384 40.91 41.79 7.90
N ASP A 385 40.43 41.01 6.94
CA ASP A 385 40.37 41.39 5.54
C ASP A 385 39.03 42.09 5.27
N ASP A 386 39.07 43.38 4.90
CA ASP A 386 37.87 44.18 4.66
C ASP A 386 37.31 43.99 3.23
N THR A 387 37.90 43.11 2.40
CA THR A 387 37.44 42.83 1.03
C THR A 387 36.54 41.59 0.96
N ASN A 388 35.53 41.51 1.83
CA ASN A 388 34.58 40.40 1.82
C ASN A 388 33.45 40.52 0.79
N ASP A 389 33.42 41.56 -0.04
CA ASP A 389 32.34 41.75 -1.04
C ASP A 389 32.89 42.23 -2.39
N LEU A 390 33.68 41.39 -3.06
CA LEU A 390 33.92 41.56 -4.49
C LEU A 390 33.59 40.24 -5.18
N GLY A 391 32.56 40.30 -6.04
CA GLY A 391 32.05 39.16 -6.79
C GLY A 391 33.16 38.30 -7.37
N GLU A 392 33.03 36.99 -7.17
CA GLU A 392 34.02 36.00 -7.55
C GLU A 392 34.33 36.08 -9.06
N SER A 393 35.56 35.76 -9.46
CA SER A 393 35.94 35.85 -10.88
C SER A 393 35.15 34.85 -11.73
N LYS A 394 34.95 35.16 -13.03
CA LYS A 394 34.27 34.27 -14.00
C LYS A 394 34.84 32.84 -14.04
N ALA A 395 36.08 32.63 -13.59
CA ALA A 395 36.67 31.30 -13.49
C ALA A 395 36.17 30.53 -12.25
N VAL A 396 35.95 31.22 -11.14
CA VAL A 396 35.39 30.66 -9.90
C VAL A 396 33.90 30.37 -10.08
N GLU A 397 33.17 31.28 -10.72
CA GLU A 397 31.74 31.13 -11.04
C GLU A 397 31.48 29.89 -11.91
N LYS A 398 32.30 29.65 -12.96
CA LYS A 398 32.20 28.42 -13.78
C LYS A 398 32.43 27.12 -13.01
N VAL A 399 33.30 27.13 -12.01
CA VAL A 399 33.55 25.95 -11.17
C VAL A 399 32.43 25.78 -10.15
N LEU A 400 31.87 26.88 -9.63
CA LEU A 400 30.67 26.87 -8.80
C LEU A 400 29.45 26.35 -9.53
N ASP A 401 29.22 26.80 -10.77
CA ASP A 401 28.14 26.28 -11.62
C ASP A 401 28.34 24.78 -11.87
N ALA A 402 29.58 24.35 -12.14
CA ALA A 402 29.88 22.93 -12.32
C ALA A 402 29.67 22.09 -11.03
N VAL A 403 29.93 22.66 -9.85
CA VAL A 403 29.62 22.03 -8.55
C VAL A 403 28.11 21.99 -8.33
N HIS A 404 27.42 23.10 -8.57
CA HIS A 404 25.97 23.21 -8.41
C HIS A 404 25.23 22.29 -9.40
N ASP A 405 25.69 22.13 -10.64
CA ASP A 405 25.14 21.19 -11.61
C ASP A 405 25.37 19.72 -11.21
N ALA A 406 26.54 19.43 -10.63
CA ALA A 406 26.85 18.11 -10.05
C ALA A 406 26.02 17.82 -8.78
N GLU A 407 25.59 18.84 -8.05
CA GLU A 407 24.69 18.72 -6.89
C GLU A 407 23.20 18.64 -7.31
N ALA A 408 22.79 19.44 -8.32
CA ALA A 408 21.42 19.57 -8.80
C ALA A 408 20.93 18.32 -9.57
N THR A 409 21.84 17.48 -10.05
CA THR A 409 21.52 16.18 -10.65
C THR A 409 20.93 15.18 -9.65
N LYS A 410 20.91 15.48 -8.34
CA LYS A 410 20.28 14.63 -7.30
C LYS A 410 18.77 14.70 -7.18
N SER A 411 18.07 15.68 -7.79
CA SER A 411 16.65 15.87 -7.46
C SER A 411 15.82 16.53 -8.56
N LYS A 412 15.58 15.85 -9.68
CA LYS A 412 14.53 16.27 -10.63
C LYS A 412 13.80 15.09 -11.27
N LYS A 413 13.01 14.35 -10.48
CA LYS A 413 11.85 13.60 -10.98
C LYS A 413 10.73 13.59 -9.93
N GLY A 414 9.90 14.63 -9.95
CA GLY A 414 8.68 14.71 -9.17
C GLY A 414 7.53 15.17 -10.06
N GLY A 415 6.91 14.23 -10.79
CA GLY A 415 5.62 14.48 -11.42
C GLY A 415 4.53 14.48 -10.34
N SER A 416 3.54 15.36 -10.45
CA SER A 416 2.38 15.37 -9.56
C SER A 416 1.45 14.19 -9.87
N ASN A 417 1.68 13.05 -9.24
CA ASN A 417 0.72 11.94 -9.25
C ASN A 417 -0.09 11.96 -7.96
N SER A 418 -1.40 11.76 -8.09
CA SER A 418 -2.31 11.51 -6.95
C SER A 418 -1.99 10.14 -6.35
N ASN A 419 -1.09 10.09 -5.37
CA ASN A 419 -0.69 8.87 -4.66
C ASN A 419 -1.69 8.55 -3.53
N MET A 420 -2.17 7.31 -3.43
CA MET A 420 -3.06 6.84 -2.35
C MET A 420 -2.30 6.28 -1.13
N GLY A 421 -0.97 6.25 -1.19
CA GLY A 421 -0.07 5.82 -0.12
C GLY A 421 1.18 5.15 -0.68
N ASN A 422 2.30 5.30 0.01
CA ASN A 422 3.53 4.54 -0.23
C ASN A 422 3.50 3.25 0.58
N PHE A 423 3.96 2.15 0.00
CA PHE A 423 4.03 0.87 0.68
C PHE A 423 4.95 0.98 1.91
N GLU A 424 4.42 0.67 3.09
CA GLU A 424 5.14 0.68 4.37
C GLU A 424 5.52 -0.74 4.81
N GLY A 425 4.60 -1.70 4.67
CA GLY A 425 4.86 -3.07 5.06
C GLY A 425 3.64 -3.98 5.03
N PHE A 426 3.86 -5.22 5.48
CA PHE A 426 2.81 -6.22 5.70
C PHE A 426 2.29 -6.12 7.13
N THR A 427 0.99 -6.32 7.31
CA THR A 427 0.32 -6.38 8.61
C THR A 427 -0.66 -7.55 8.64
N THR A 428 -1.06 -8.00 9.82
CA THR A 428 -2.13 -8.98 9.99
C THR A 428 -3.42 -8.24 10.36
N VAL A 429 -4.50 -8.51 9.64
CA VAL A 429 -5.82 -7.89 9.84
C VAL A 429 -6.82 -8.99 10.17
N THR A 430 -7.52 -8.86 11.28
CA THR A 430 -8.65 -9.74 11.63
C THR A 430 -9.88 -9.28 10.88
N VAL A 431 -10.49 -10.17 10.10
CA VAL A 431 -11.71 -9.93 9.34
C VAL A 431 -12.78 -10.92 9.79
N ASP A 432 -13.96 -10.41 10.13
CA ASP A 432 -15.10 -11.24 10.46
C ASP A 432 -15.67 -11.88 9.18
N GLU A 433 -15.57 -13.21 9.07
CA GLU A 433 -16.12 -13.98 7.95
C GLU A 433 -17.28 -14.86 8.42
N VAL A 434 -18.33 -14.94 7.60
CA VAL A 434 -19.45 -15.84 7.84
C VAL A 434 -19.10 -17.20 7.26
N THR A 435 -19.02 -18.21 8.12
CA THR A 435 -18.80 -19.61 7.71
C THR A 435 -20.02 -20.18 6.98
N GLU A 436 -19.86 -21.31 6.27
CA GLU A 436 -20.99 -22.05 5.68
C GLU A 436 -22.08 -22.42 6.70
N SER A 437 -21.72 -22.47 7.99
CA SER A 437 -22.64 -22.74 9.10
C SER A 437 -23.41 -21.50 9.61
N GLY A 438 -23.21 -20.34 8.99
CA GLY A 438 -23.83 -19.06 9.41
C GLY A 438 -23.19 -18.44 10.66
N LYS A 439 -22.14 -19.05 11.22
CA LYS A 439 -21.38 -18.49 12.35
C LYS A 439 -20.37 -17.46 11.85
N VAL A 440 -20.31 -16.33 12.53
CA VAL A 440 -19.30 -15.28 12.32
C VAL A 440 -18.03 -15.70 13.06
N GLU A 441 -16.96 -15.94 12.31
CA GLU A 441 -15.64 -16.27 12.87
C GLU A 441 -14.63 -15.19 12.47
N ALA A 442 -13.81 -14.75 13.42
CA ALA A 442 -12.73 -13.81 13.17
C ALA A 442 -11.56 -14.56 12.50
N VAL A 443 -11.28 -14.23 11.24
CA VAL A 443 -10.22 -14.84 10.44
C VAL A 443 -9.07 -13.85 10.26
N GLU A 444 -7.86 -14.26 10.61
CA GLU A 444 -6.66 -13.47 10.36
C GLU A 444 -6.28 -13.51 8.87
N ARG A 445 -6.02 -12.35 8.29
CA ARG A 445 -5.65 -12.16 6.88
C ARG A 445 -4.41 -11.29 6.77
N VAL A 446 -3.64 -11.49 5.70
CA VAL A 446 -2.50 -10.63 5.37
C VAL A 446 -3.01 -9.34 4.76
N GLY A 447 -2.56 -8.20 5.29
CA GLY A 447 -2.83 -6.87 4.79
C GLY A 447 -1.55 -6.16 4.31
N LEU A 448 -1.67 -5.36 3.26
CA LEU A 448 -0.62 -4.44 2.79
C LEU A 448 -0.96 -3.04 3.28
N GLN A 449 -0.02 -2.42 4.00
CA GLN A 449 -0.19 -1.08 4.54
C GLN A 449 0.48 -0.05 3.64
N TYR A 450 -0.30 0.90 3.14
CA TYR A 450 0.18 2.04 2.36
C TYR A 450 -0.08 3.34 3.14
N ARG A 451 0.97 4.11 3.44
CA ARG A 451 0.90 5.38 4.21
C ARG A 451 1.61 6.52 3.50
N ASN A 452 1.42 7.75 3.98
CA ASN A 452 2.11 8.94 3.47
C ASN A 452 1.88 9.18 1.96
N GLY A 453 0.62 9.01 1.51
CA GLY A 453 0.20 9.36 0.17
C GLY A 453 0.07 10.87 -0.03
N ALA A 454 -0.58 11.25 -1.13
CA ALA A 454 -0.84 12.65 -1.44
C ALA A 454 -1.64 13.33 -0.32
N HIS A 455 -1.32 14.61 -0.08
CA HIS A 455 -1.99 15.39 0.96
C HIS A 455 -3.47 15.57 0.63
N CYS A 456 -4.32 15.32 1.62
CA CYS A 456 -5.76 15.43 1.51
C CYS A 456 -6.23 16.80 2.00
N TRP A 457 -7.05 17.49 1.21
CA TRP A 457 -7.62 18.77 1.65
C TRP A 457 -8.51 18.56 2.88
N ASN A 458 -8.09 19.12 4.02
CA ASN A 458 -8.77 19.00 5.31
C ASN A 458 -8.85 17.55 5.84
N GLY A 459 -7.78 16.77 5.65
CA GLY A 459 -7.64 15.39 6.16
C GLY A 459 -6.17 14.98 6.30
N PRO A 460 -5.88 13.78 6.83
CA PRO A 460 -4.52 13.25 6.87
C PRO A 460 -3.99 12.95 5.46
N ASN A 461 -2.68 12.73 5.35
CA ASN A 461 -2.12 12.21 4.09
C ASN A 461 -2.81 10.89 3.73
N ARG A 462 -3.15 10.71 2.45
CA ARG A 462 -3.91 9.53 2.00
C ARG A 462 -3.21 8.24 2.42
N SER A 463 -3.98 7.30 2.92
CA SER A 463 -3.51 5.97 3.30
C SER A 463 -4.48 4.90 2.81
N THR A 464 -3.96 3.71 2.51
CA THR A 464 -4.75 2.59 1.99
C THR A 464 -4.32 1.30 2.69
N LEU A 465 -5.29 0.54 3.20
CA LEU A 465 -5.10 -0.82 3.70
C LEU A 465 -5.66 -1.82 2.69
N VAL A 466 -4.79 -2.65 2.11
CA VAL A 466 -5.21 -3.68 1.15
C VAL A 466 -5.24 -5.03 1.85
N VAL A 467 -6.43 -5.57 2.10
CA VAL A 467 -6.65 -6.89 2.68
C VAL A 467 -6.62 -7.95 1.58
N LEU A 468 -5.72 -8.92 1.71
CA LEU A 468 -5.53 -9.97 0.72
C LEU A 468 -6.36 -11.21 1.06
N LYS A 469 -7.09 -11.70 0.06
CA LYS A 469 -7.87 -12.95 0.10
C LYS A 469 -7.27 -13.94 -0.90
N CYS A 470 -7.28 -15.23 -0.56
CA CYS A 470 -6.88 -16.26 -1.51
C CYS A 470 -7.84 -16.28 -2.70
N GLY A 471 -7.31 -16.23 -3.92
CA GLY A 471 -8.07 -16.36 -5.15
C GLY A 471 -7.20 -16.77 -6.34
N GLU A 472 -7.84 -17.11 -7.46
CA GLU A 472 -7.14 -17.61 -8.64
C GLU A 472 -6.40 -16.51 -9.42
N LYS A 473 -6.82 -15.26 -9.27
CA LYS A 473 -6.34 -14.08 -10.01
C LYS A 473 -6.20 -12.88 -9.08
N ASP A 474 -5.30 -11.98 -9.46
CA ASP A 474 -5.13 -10.67 -8.84
C ASP A 474 -6.28 -9.75 -9.27
N GLU A 475 -7.28 -9.57 -8.40
CA GLU A 475 -8.48 -8.80 -8.70
C GLU A 475 -8.94 -8.00 -7.47
N ILE A 476 -9.36 -6.75 -7.68
CA ILE A 476 -9.94 -5.92 -6.62
C ILE A 476 -11.41 -6.29 -6.49
N LEU A 477 -11.81 -6.80 -5.33
CA LEU A 477 -13.20 -7.16 -5.04
C LEU A 477 -14.01 -5.96 -4.56
N LYS A 478 -13.43 -5.19 -3.64
CA LYS A 478 -14.12 -4.09 -2.95
C LYS A 478 -13.16 -2.98 -2.61
N VAL A 479 -13.62 -1.74 -2.75
CA VAL A 479 -12.91 -0.54 -2.31
C VAL A 479 -13.87 0.29 -1.48
N ASN A 480 -13.43 0.67 -0.28
CA ASN A 480 -14.16 1.51 0.65
C ASN A 480 -13.30 2.68 1.08
N GLU A 481 -13.94 3.81 1.38
CA GLU A 481 -13.35 4.91 2.14
C GLU A 481 -13.97 4.87 3.53
N ASP A 482 -13.25 4.31 4.50
CA ASP A 482 -13.76 4.10 5.86
C ASP A 482 -13.74 5.41 6.65
N GLU A 483 -12.71 6.22 6.44
CA GLU A 483 -12.59 7.58 6.93
C GLU A 483 -12.06 8.50 5.83
N LYS A 484 -12.17 9.81 6.03
CA LYS A 484 -11.70 10.80 5.05
C LYS A 484 -10.23 10.55 4.68
N CYS A 485 -9.99 10.22 3.42
CA CYS A 485 -8.66 9.92 2.88
C CYS A 485 -7.98 8.67 3.50
N VAL A 486 -8.76 7.77 4.09
CA VAL A 486 -8.33 6.44 4.55
C VAL A 486 -9.16 5.38 3.81
N TYR A 487 -8.49 4.61 2.97
CA TYR A 487 -9.13 3.61 2.12
C TYR A 487 -8.89 2.20 2.62
N SER A 488 -9.87 1.32 2.47
CA SER A 488 -9.67 -0.14 2.59
C SER A 488 -10.05 -0.83 1.29
N MET A 489 -9.22 -1.77 0.86
CA MET A 489 -9.43 -2.55 -0.35
C MET A 489 -9.39 -4.02 -0.02
N GLN A 490 -10.30 -4.80 -0.59
CA GLN A 490 -10.26 -6.25 -0.55
C GLN A 490 -9.81 -6.75 -1.92
N VAL A 491 -8.71 -7.51 -1.95
CA VAL A 491 -8.07 -7.98 -3.17
C VAL A 491 -7.91 -9.48 -3.11
N THR A 492 -8.29 -10.19 -4.17
CA THR A 492 -7.91 -11.59 -4.32
C THR A 492 -6.53 -11.70 -4.92
N THR A 493 -5.73 -12.64 -4.43
CA THR A 493 -4.44 -12.98 -5.04
C THR A 493 -4.08 -14.45 -4.78
N PRO A 494 -3.46 -15.15 -5.74
CA PRO A 494 -2.91 -16.47 -5.49
C PRO A 494 -1.74 -16.44 -4.49
N ALA A 495 -1.09 -15.29 -4.29
CA ALA A 495 0.10 -15.17 -3.43
C ALA A 495 -0.14 -15.58 -1.97
N VAL A 496 -1.37 -15.39 -1.47
CA VAL A 496 -1.78 -15.71 -0.08
C VAL A 496 -2.53 -17.03 0.05
N CYS A 497 -2.63 -17.82 -1.04
CA CYS A 497 -3.26 -19.13 -0.98
C CYS A 497 -2.35 -20.16 -0.33
N GLU A 498 -2.76 -20.72 0.81
CA GLU A 498 -2.01 -21.72 1.55
C GLU A 498 -2.57 -23.13 1.33
N TYR A 499 -1.68 -24.14 1.41
CA TYR A 499 -2.16 -25.51 1.50
C TYR A 499 -2.97 -25.64 2.80
N PRO A 500 -4.18 -26.23 2.76
CA PRO A 500 -4.87 -26.55 4.00
C PRO A 500 -3.92 -27.38 4.88
N PRO A 501 -3.82 -27.08 6.18
CA PRO A 501 -2.98 -27.87 7.07
C PRO A 501 -3.43 -29.33 6.96
N VAL A 502 -2.49 -30.21 6.62
CA VAL A 502 -2.73 -31.65 6.69
C VAL A 502 -2.95 -31.93 8.17
N LYS A 503 -4.21 -32.18 8.56
CA LYS A 503 -4.48 -32.72 9.90
C LYS A 503 -3.79 -34.08 9.94
N GLU A 504 -2.68 -34.16 10.66
CA GLU A 504 -2.06 -35.44 10.99
C GLU A 504 -3.10 -36.24 11.78
N GLU A 505 -3.79 -37.17 11.12
CA GLU A 505 -4.47 -38.25 11.81
C GLU A 505 -3.37 -38.97 12.61
N GLN A 506 -3.44 -38.82 13.93
CA GLN A 506 -2.59 -39.56 14.85
C GLN A 506 -2.76 -41.04 14.56
N LYS A 507 -1.80 -41.63 13.85
CA LYS A 507 -1.59 -43.07 13.86
C LYS A 507 -1.11 -43.41 15.25
N GLU A 508 -2.05 -43.78 16.13
CA GLU A 508 -1.71 -44.54 17.32
C GLU A 508 -0.98 -45.80 16.87
N GLU A 509 0.31 -45.85 17.17
CA GLU A 509 1.15 -47.03 16.99
C GLU A 509 0.57 -48.14 17.86
N GLY A 510 0.07 -49.19 17.20
CA GLY A 510 -0.31 -50.43 17.87
C GLY A 510 0.90 -51.02 18.58
N GLU A 511 0.80 -51.05 19.90
CA GLU A 511 1.71 -51.74 20.80
C GLU A 511 1.80 -53.22 20.40
N GLN A 512 2.96 -53.62 19.86
CA GLN A 512 3.29 -55.01 19.62
C GLN A 512 3.43 -55.73 20.96
N VAL A 513 2.42 -56.51 21.32
CA VAL A 513 2.51 -57.52 22.36
C VAL A 513 3.58 -58.53 21.93
N LYS A 514 4.70 -58.54 22.67
CA LYS A 514 5.67 -59.63 22.65
C LYS A 514 5.07 -60.81 23.39
N ASP A 515 4.76 -61.88 22.65
CA ASP A 515 4.57 -63.20 23.25
C ASP A 515 5.94 -63.72 23.72
N GLU A 516 6.20 -63.61 25.03
CA GLU A 516 7.12 -64.49 25.74
C GLU A 516 6.28 -65.49 26.55
N LEU A 517 6.12 -66.71 26.02
CA LEU A 517 6.32 -68.01 26.68
C LEU A 517 5.81 -69.17 25.82
#